data_AF-A0A1I5I0Z9-F1
#
_entry.id   AF-A0A1I5I0Z9-F1
#
_cell.length_a   1.000
_cell.length_b   1.000
_cell.length_c   1.000
_cell.angle_alpha   90.00
_cell.angle_beta   90.00
_cell.angle_gamma   90.00
#
_symmetry.space_group_name_H-M   'P 1'
#
loop_
_entity.id
_entity.type
_entity.pdbx_description
1 polymer ?
#
loop_
_entity_poly.entity_id
_entity_poly.type
_entity_poly.pdbx_seq_one_letter_code
_entity_poly.pdbx_strand_id
1 'polypeptide(L)'
;MKDAIFTIIHQALIEVNATRKEKIDLQNIDTLALYGTTGVFDSMQLVSFLAAVEEGLDDELDIEISLTSEKAVSQTVSPFSSVACLIDFIIAEQQVPQLASA
;
A
#
# COMPACT_ATOMS: atom_id res chain seq x y z
N MET A 1 2.09 13.75 -6.83
CA MET A 1 1.69 12.33 -6.98
C MET A 1 2.23 11.48 -5.84
N LYS A 2 3.55 11.31 -5.66
CA LYS A 2 4.13 10.59 -4.49
C LYS A 2 3.59 11.09 -3.14
N ASP A 3 3.50 12.41 -2.97
CA ASP A 3 3.03 13.06 -1.73
C ASP A 3 1.55 12.76 -1.40
N ALA A 4 0.69 12.70 -2.44
CA ALA A 4 -0.73 12.37 -2.28
C ALA A 4 -0.91 10.89 -1.90
N ILE A 5 -0.21 9.99 -2.60
CA ILE A 5 -0.21 8.55 -2.28
C ILE A 5 0.30 8.33 -0.84
N PHE A 6 1.37 9.05 -0.46
CA PHE A 6 1.89 9.01 0.90
C PHE A 6 0.84 9.45 1.92
N THR A 7 0.09 10.52 1.63
CA THR A 7 -0.98 11.02 2.51
C THR A 7 -2.09 9.99 2.71
N ILE A 8 -2.52 9.32 1.64
CA ILE A 8 -3.53 8.25 1.68
C ILE A 8 -3.04 7.08 2.55
N ILE A 9 -1.81 6.61 2.29
CA ILE A 9 -1.17 5.53 3.08
C ILE A 9 -1.06 5.92 4.56
N HIS A 10 -0.64 7.16 4.83
CA HIS A 10 -0.51 7.67 6.18
C HIS A 10 -1.85 7.69 6.91
N GLN A 11 -2.93 8.10 6.24
CA GLN A 11 -4.27 8.05 6.84
C GLN A 11 -4.72 6.62 7.16
N ALA A 12 -4.59 5.71 6.20
CA ALA A 12 -4.92 4.31 6.42
C ALA A 12 -4.12 3.71 7.60
N LEU A 13 -2.84 4.09 7.75
CA LEU A 13 -2.01 3.70 8.89
C LEU A 13 -2.50 4.29 10.23
N ILE A 14 -2.95 5.54 10.24
CA ILE A 14 -3.54 6.18 11.44
C ILE A 14 -4.79 5.42 11.89
N GLU A 15 -5.67 5.08 10.95
CA GLU A 15 -6.91 4.33 11.23
C GLU A 15 -6.63 2.93 11.78
N VAL A 16 -5.69 2.22 11.16
CA VAL A 16 -5.17 0.94 11.67
C VAL A 16 -4.60 1.13 13.07
N ASN A 17 -3.79 2.17 13.29
CA ASN A 17 -3.22 2.46 14.59
C ASN A 17 -4.28 2.75 15.64
N ALA A 18 -5.41 3.39 15.29
CA ALA A 18 -6.48 3.68 16.24
C ALA A 18 -7.06 2.40 16.85
N THR A 19 -7.20 1.33 16.07
CA THR A 19 -7.77 0.05 16.50
C THR A 19 -6.74 -0.92 17.10
N ARG A 20 -5.44 -0.73 16.81
CA ARG A 20 -4.35 -1.55 17.37
C ARG A 20 -4.00 -1.19 18.82
N LYS A 21 -3.70 -2.24 19.60
CA LYS A 21 -3.12 -2.13 20.95
C LYS A 21 -1.68 -1.65 20.91
N GLU A 22 -0.86 -2.24 20.04
CA GLU A 22 0.52 -1.82 19.80
C GLU A 22 0.55 -0.85 18.62
N LYS A 23 0.98 0.38 18.89
CA LYS A 23 1.00 1.44 17.88
C LYS A 23 2.22 1.26 16.98
N ILE A 24 1.97 1.32 15.68
CA ILE A 24 2.98 1.46 14.64
C ILE A 24 3.66 2.81 14.81
N ASP A 25 4.98 2.82 14.74
CA ASP A 25 5.74 4.08 14.69
C ASP A 25 5.51 4.79 13.35
N LEU A 26 4.86 5.95 13.42
CA LEU A 26 4.56 6.78 12.26
C LEU A 26 5.61 7.88 12.03
N GLN A 27 6.75 7.86 12.74
CA GLN A 27 7.81 8.85 12.52
C GLN A 27 8.64 8.53 11.28
N ASN A 28 8.84 7.25 10.97
CA ASN A 28 9.64 6.77 9.84
C ASN A 28 8.83 5.87 8.90
N ILE A 29 7.66 6.37 8.46
CA ILE A 29 6.71 5.60 7.64
C ILE A 29 7.37 5.13 6.34
N ASP A 30 8.19 5.95 5.71
CA ASP A 30 8.86 5.65 4.44
C ASP A 30 9.68 4.35 4.46
N THR A 31 10.40 4.08 5.56
CA THR A 31 11.18 2.85 5.76
C THR A 31 10.41 1.76 6.52
N LEU A 32 9.18 2.05 6.96
CA LEU A 32 8.37 1.12 7.72
C LEU A 32 8.05 -0.12 6.90
N ALA A 33 8.47 -1.28 7.41
CA ALA A 33 8.15 -2.56 6.81
C ALA A 33 6.66 -2.88 6.99
N LEU A 34 5.94 -3.08 5.89
CA LEU A 34 4.51 -3.41 5.92
C LEU A 34 4.32 -4.92 6.12
N TYR A 35 5.09 -5.75 5.42
CA TYR A 35 4.95 -7.21 5.46
C TYR A 35 6.30 -7.94 5.60
N GLY A 36 6.25 -9.19 6.08
CA GLY A 36 7.42 -10.06 6.25
C GLY A 36 7.88 -10.15 7.71
N THR A 37 9.13 -10.60 7.93
CA THR A 37 9.68 -10.90 9.27
C THR A 37 9.67 -9.71 10.23
N THR A 38 9.82 -8.49 9.71
CA THR A 38 9.78 -7.24 10.48
C THR A 38 8.56 -6.39 10.12
N GLY A 39 7.62 -6.95 9.38
CA GLY A 39 6.43 -6.25 8.91
C GLY A 39 5.46 -5.98 10.05
N VAL A 40 4.83 -4.80 10.04
CA VAL A 40 3.82 -4.48 11.04
C VAL A 40 2.47 -5.14 10.74
N PHE A 41 2.22 -5.65 9.54
CA PHE A 41 0.97 -6.29 9.16
C PHE A 41 1.09 -7.80 9.01
N ASP A 42 0.12 -8.52 9.58
CA ASP A 42 -0.16 -9.92 9.24
C ASP A 42 -0.90 -10.01 7.89
N SER A 43 -0.95 -11.19 7.27
CA SER A 43 -1.55 -11.38 5.93
C SER A 43 -2.97 -10.80 5.80
N MET A 44 -3.85 -11.01 6.80
CA MET A 44 -5.22 -10.45 6.77
C MET A 44 -5.25 -8.94 6.97
N GLN A 45 -4.39 -8.41 7.84
CA GLN A 45 -4.35 -6.98 8.13
C GLN A 45 -3.73 -6.21 6.97
N LEU A 46 -2.75 -6.82 6.28
CA LEU A 46 -2.17 -6.29 5.06
C LEU A 46 -3.26 -6.17 3.98
N VAL A 47 -4.04 -7.22 3.73
CA VAL A 47 -5.12 -7.18 2.75
C VAL A 47 -6.13 -6.06 3.06
N SER A 48 -6.55 -5.93 4.33
CA SER A 48 -7.46 -4.86 4.74
C SER A 48 -6.85 -3.46 4.57
N PHE A 49 -5.57 -3.31 4.88
CA PHE A 49 -4.85 -2.05 4.71
C PHE A 49 -4.71 -1.69 3.23
N LEU A 50 -4.35 -2.67 2.38
CA LEU A 50 -4.24 -2.48 0.94
C LEU A 50 -5.58 -2.06 0.33
N ALA A 51 -6.69 -2.69 0.73
CA ALA A 51 -8.02 -2.30 0.27
C ALA A 51 -8.39 -0.85 0.65
N ALA A 52 -8.05 -0.41 1.87
CA ALA A 52 -8.26 0.98 2.28
C ALA A 52 -7.41 1.97 1.47
N VAL A 53 -6.17 1.59 1.13
CA VAL A 53 -5.31 2.40 0.26
C VAL A 53 -5.86 2.43 -1.17
N GLU A 54 -6.31 1.31 -1.73
CA GLU A 54 -6.96 1.24 -3.04
C GLU A 54 -8.18 2.17 -3.11
N GLU A 55 -9.05 2.11 -2.10
CA GLU A 55 -10.24 2.98 -2.01
C GLU A 55 -9.85 4.47 -1.94
N GLY A 56 -8.87 4.83 -1.11
CA GLY A 56 -8.39 6.21 -1.04
C GLY A 56 -7.70 6.69 -2.31
N LEU A 57 -7.04 5.80 -3.05
CA LEU A 57 -6.43 6.11 -4.35
C LEU A 57 -7.50 6.36 -5.42
N ASP A 58 -8.56 5.56 -5.44
CA ASP A 58 -9.70 5.76 -6.33
C ASP A 58 -10.43 7.08 -6.01
N ASP A 59 -10.78 7.31 -4.75
CA ASP A 59 -11.58 8.47 -4.34
C ASP A 59 -10.82 9.82 -4.49
N GLU A 60 -9.54 9.87 -4.10
CA GLU A 60 -8.75 11.11 -4.12
C GLU A 60 -7.99 11.33 -5.43
N LEU A 61 -7.60 10.26 -6.14
CA LEU A 61 -6.74 10.34 -7.32
C LEU A 61 -7.34 9.72 -8.59
N ASP A 62 -8.54 9.12 -8.55
CA ASP A 62 -9.16 8.38 -9.66
C ASP A 62 -8.26 7.22 -10.15
N ILE A 63 -7.53 6.60 -9.21
CA ILE A 63 -6.58 5.52 -9.48
C ILE A 63 -7.22 4.16 -9.11
N GLU A 64 -7.73 3.47 -10.12
CA GLU A 64 -8.20 2.08 -9.98
C GLU A 64 -7.01 1.09 -10.10
N ILE A 65 -6.58 0.52 -8.98
CA ILE A 65 -5.46 -0.43 -8.90
C ILE A 65 -5.80 -1.61 -7.98
N SER A 66 -5.25 -2.79 -8.27
CA SER A 66 -5.36 -3.97 -7.40
C SER A 66 -4.01 -4.37 -6.80
N LEU A 67 -3.69 -3.81 -5.63
CA LEU A 67 -2.55 -4.13 -4.77
C LEU A 67 -2.63 -5.54 -4.18
N THR A 68 -3.84 -6.09 -4.03
CA THR A 68 -4.07 -7.44 -3.49
C THR A 68 -3.96 -8.56 -4.54
N SER A 69 -3.74 -8.23 -5.82
CA SER A 69 -3.67 -9.21 -6.89
C SER A 69 -2.38 -10.05 -6.82
N GLU A 70 -2.44 -11.33 -7.22
CA GLU A 70 -1.30 -12.27 -7.21
C GLU A 70 -0.07 -11.74 -7.98
N LYS A 71 -0.29 -10.84 -8.96
CA LYS A 71 0.78 -10.13 -9.67
C LYS A 71 1.69 -9.29 -8.76
N ALA A 72 1.13 -8.66 -7.72
CA ALA A 72 1.90 -7.86 -6.76
C ALA A 72 2.70 -8.73 -5.79
N VAL A 73 2.17 -9.90 -5.43
CA VAL A 73 2.80 -10.85 -4.49
C VAL A 73 3.96 -11.62 -5.14
N SER A 74 3.94 -11.79 -6.46
CA SER A 74 4.91 -12.60 -7.20
C SER A 74 6.08 -11.81 -7.81
N GLN A 75 6.21 -10.51 -7.54
CA GLN A 75 7.36 -9.72 -8.02
C GLN A 75 8.63 -10.00 -7.22
N THR A 76 9.78 -10.01 -7.91
CA THR A 76 11.12 -10.27 -7.35
C THR A 76 11.51 -9.32 -6.21
N VAL A 77 10.93 -8.12 -6.18
CA VAL A 77 11.02 -7.16 -5.07
C VAL A 77 9.63 -7.07 -4.46
N SER A 78 9.48 -7.45 -3.19
CA SER A 78 8.18 -7.37 -2.52
C SER A 78 7.78 -5.89 -2.35
N PRO A 79 6.71 -5.41 -3.02
CA PRO A 79 6.29 -4.00 -2.91
C PRO A 79 5.86 -3.64 -1.49
N PHE A 80 5.59 -4.64 -0.66
CA PHE A 80 5.19 -4.51 0.75
C PHE A 80 6.39 -4.49 1.72
N SER A 81 7.62 -4.50 1.21
CA SER A 81 8.82 -4.49 2.06
C SER A 81 9.01 -3.17 2.81
N SER A 82 8.54 -2.05 2.25
CA SER A 82 8.52 -0.73 2.88
C SER A 82 7.46 0.16 2.23
N VAL A 83 6.97 1.20 2.93
CA VAL A 83 6.01 2.14 2.33
C VAL A 83 6.57 2.84 1.10
N ALA A 84 7.86 3.20 1.11
CA ALA A 84 8.50 3.79 -0.07
C ALA A 84 8.42 2.85 -1.30
N CYS A 85 8.60 1.54 -1.11
CA CYS A 85 8.44 0.56 -2.18
C CYS A 85 6.99 0.44 -2.64
N LEU A 86 6.03 0.50 -1.73
CA LEU A 86 4.60 0.47 -2.08
C LEU A 86 4.21 1.67 -2.94
N ILE A 87 4.68 2.87 -2.58
CA ILE A 87 4.43 4.09 -3.37
C ILE A 87 5.03 3.97 -4.77
N ASP A 88 6.27 3.47 -4.87
CA ASP A 88 6.94 3.30 -6.15
C ASP A 88 6.23 2.25 -7.02
N PHE A 89 5.73 1.17 -6.40
CA PHE A 89 4.91 0.15 -7.04
C PHE A 89 3.59 0.72 -7.60
N ILE A 90 2.85 1.48 -6.79
CA ILE A 90 1.59 2.12 -7.23
C ILE A 90 1.84 3.00 -8.46
N ILE A 91 2.93 3.78 -8.44
CA ILE A 91 3.30 4.64 -9.57
C ILE A 91 3.70 3.83 -10.80
N ALA A 92 4.42 2.72 -10.63
CA ALA A 92 4.81 1.86 -11.73
C ALA A 92 3.60 1.19 -12.39
N GLU A 93 2.64 0.70 -11.60
CA GLU A 93 1.40 0.07 -12.10
C GLU A 93 0.51 1.07 -12.85
N GLN A 94 0.48 2.34 -12.44
CA GLN A 94 -0.20 3.42 -13.17
C GLN A 94 0.34 3.63 -14.59
N GLN A 95 1.58 3.24 -14.86
CA GLN A 95 2.19 3.38 -16.18
C GLN A 95 2.00 2.16 -17.08
N VAL A 96 1.39 1.08 -16.57
CA VAL A 96 1.02 -0.06 -17.39
C VAL A 96 -0.27 0.31 -18.09
N PRO A 97 -0.27 0.56 -19.43
CA PRO A 97 -1.53 0.71 -20.13
C PRO A 97 -2.33 -0.56 -19.89
N GLN A 98 -3.58 -0.41 -19.46
CA GLN A 98 -4.56 -1.49 -19.45
C GLN A 98 -4.67 -2.01 -20.89
N LEU A 99 -3.81 -2.95 -21.24
CA LEU A 99 -3.76 -3.61 -22.54
C LEU A 99 -4.99 -4.49 -22.62
N ALA A 100 -6.00 -3.95 -23.29
CA ALA A 100 -7.00 -4.64 -24.10
C ALA A 100 -7.47 -6.00 -23.54
N SER A 101 -8.64 -6.03 -22.92
CA SER A 101 -9.56 -7.14 -23.14
C SER A 101 -10.66 -6.66 -24.07
N ALA A 102 -10.47 -7.05 -25.34
CA ALA A 102 -11.49 -7.13 -26.37
C ALA A 102 -12.58 -8.16 -26.01
#